data_AF-A0A158KMJ4-F1
#
_entry.id   AF-A0A158KMJ4-F1
#
_cell.length_a   1.000
_cell.length_b   1.000
_cell.length_c   1.000
_cell.angle_alpha   90.00
_cell.angle_beta   90.00
_cell.angle_gamma   90.00
#
_symmetry.space_group_name_H-M   'P 1'
#
loop_
_entity.id
_entity.type
_entity.pdbx_description
1 polymer ?
#
loop_
_entity_poly.entity_id
_entity_poly.type
_entity_poly.pdbx_seq_one_letter_code
_entity_poly.pdbx_strand_id
1 'polypeptide(L)'
;MKTYLALLTAVALAACGGGGSNDGGAKTTAQSSPASEAPSASTPAATTPAADSPAASTPATTSPSITPTNTPNTPASTPDTPASSTPVTADPGTPASNPSGASAPGGASRPAASACTSGFTTDVTAACWNGNNHNIYVYEIPKTVIAANTIIRENTTWTAENSPYYVPSGIQIAANATLTIEAGAVVEGDRITGCATCTGEGGQQIGATPITNAGVVKVQGSSAAHAKLYGFGVSNTQSGSVSIQYADLYETPLPTGSTNKLVLLDSRVERASVTEDMTNGVRSLRSYGVNLGQNSDVERNTFINSAGLLFDTTSTIKNNLFVDMVSPLTITSAAMVWTPDTTGGSGTTSYAPTAVTLNSFLFKTGSTNANRIAVTMYSGVGCSVAASTAAGSTCTPFVLDVSNSYWGTTNNTIIASRVVDKNSNVNLNGEIKYTPALEKPDAATPVDNTGLTND
;
A
#
# COMPACT_ATOMS: atom_id res chain seq x y z
N MET A 1 5.98 27.15 -59.50
CA MET A 1 6.86 28.13 -58.83
C MET A 1 7.16 27.63 -57.42
N LYS A 2 8.46 27.49 -57.12
CA LYS A 2 9.13 27.25 -55.82
C LYS A 2 8.80 25.98 -55.02
N THR A 3 9.58 24.97 -55.37
CA THR A 3 10.12 23.84 -54.58
C THR A 3 10.88 24.28 -53.32
N TYR A 4 10.83 23.48 -52.26
CA TYR A 4 11.93 23.33 -51.30
C TYR A 4 12.12 21.86 -50.93
N LEU A 5 13.30 21.37 -51.28
CA LEU A 5 13.89 20.07 -50.98
C LEU A 5 15.14 20.37 -50.13
N ALA A 6 15.29 19.72 -48.97
CA ALA A 6 16.52 19.80 -48.19
C ALA A 6 16.97 18.38 -47.82
N LEU A 7 18.08 17.98 -48.46
CA LEU A 7 18.95 16.87 -48.13
C LEU A 7 19.64 17.09 -46.79
N LEU A 8 19.91 16.01 -46.04
CA LEU A 8 21.07 15.94 -45.15
C LEU A 8 21.69 14.55 -45.18
N THR A 9 23.02 14.58 -45.13
CA THR A 9 24.00 13.67 -45.70
C THR A 9 24.44 12.59 -44.71
N ALA A 10 24.65 11.37 -45.20
CA ALA A 10 25.35 10.31 -44.50
C ALA A 10 26.87 10.43 -44.72
N VAL A 11 27.66 10.29 -43.66
CA VAL A 11 29.12 10.13 -43.73
C VAL A 11 29.48 8.73 -43.25
N ALA A 12 29.98 7.91 -44.18
CA ALA A 12 30.67 6.67 -43.90
C ALA A 12 32.18 6.94 -44.00
N LEU A 13 32.96 6.53 -42.99
CA LEU A 13 34.41 6.45 -43.07
C LEU A 13 34.84 5.01 -42.77
N ALA A 14 35.33 4.35 -43.80
CA ALA A 14 36.14 3.15 -43.70
C ALA A 14 37.60 3.54 -43.88
N ALA A 15 38.49 3.04 -43.02
CA ALA A 15 39.92 2.99 -43.29
C ALA A 15 40.48 1.64 -42.86
N CYS A 16 41.14 1.02 -43.82
CA CYS A 16 41.86 -0.24 -43.77
C CYS A 16 43.35 0.04 -43.49
N GLY A 17 44.04 -0.93 -42.88
CA GLY A 17 45.50 -0.99 -42.72
C GLY A 17 45.88 -1.30 -41.26
N GLY A 18 46.69 -2.29 -40.93
CA GLY A 18 47.51 -3.21 -41.70
C GLY A 18 48.63 -3.71 -40.78
N GLY A 19 48.82 -5.03 -40.72
CA GLY A 19 50.06 -5.79 -40.46
C GLY A 19 51.01 -5.41 -39.31
N GLY A 20 51.46 -6.43 -38.57
CA GLY A 20 52.76 -6.37 -37.89
C GLY A 20 52.87 -7.28 -36.66
N SER A 21 53.66 -8.33 -36.79
CA SER A 21 53.89 -9.41 -35.82
C SER A 21 55.05 -9.09 -34.85
N ASN A 22 55.07 -9.85 -33.75
CA ASN A 22 56.23 -10.32 -32.95
C ASN A 22 56.43 -9.77 -31.51
N ASP A 23 56.44 -10.76 -30.60
CA ASP A 23 57.38 -11.00 -29.49
C ASP A 23 57.39 -10.09 -28.25
N GLY A 24 57.00 -10.72 -27.12
CA GLY A 24 57.95 -10.96 -26.04
C GLY A 24 57.97 -9.95 -24.89
N GLY A 25 57.86 -10.50 -23.67
CA GLY A 25 58.64 -10.01 -22.54
C GLY A 25 57.95 -9.01 -21.61
N ALA A 26 57.81 -9.45 -20.36
CA ALA A 26 57.26 -8.72 -19.22
C ALA A 26 57.88 -7.35 -18.96
N LYS A 27 57.05 -6.40 -18.52
CA LYS A 27 57.37 -5.51 -17.39
C LYS A 27 56.11 -4.88 -16.82
N THR A 28 55.81 -5.24 -15.57
CA THR A 28 54.90 -4.51 -14.69
C THR A 28 55.48 -3.14 -14.39
N THR A 29 54.83 -2.08 -14.86
CA THR A 29 55.05 -0.71 -14.40
C THR A 29 53.78 -0.22 -13.71
N ALA A 30 53.96 0.19 -12.45
CA ALA A 30 52.94 0.75 -11.58
C ALA A 30 52.25 1.94 -12.26
N GLN A 31 50.93 1.84 -12.37
CA GLN A 31 50.06 2.91 -12.84
C GLN A 31 49.78 3.84 -11.66
N SER A 32 50.30 5.06 -11.71
CA SER A 32 49.99 6.13 -10.78
C SER A 32 48.53 6.56 -10.96
N SER A 33 47.77 6.53 -9.87
CA SER A 33 46.40 7.05 -9.78
C SER A 33 46.34 8.53 -10.17
N PRO A 34 45.33 8.98 -10.93
CA PRO A 34 45.08 10.40 -11.11
C PRO A 34 44.61 11.04 -9.81
N ALA A 35 45.06 12.27 -9.55
CA ALA A 35 44.68 13.08 -8.41
C ALA A 35 43.17 13.31 -8.36
N SER A 36 42.59 13.08 -7.18
CA SER A 36 41.21 13.44 -6.85
C SER A 36 41.12 14.95 -6.70
N GLU A 37 40.50 15.64 -7.66
CA GLU A 37 40.08 17.02 -7.48
C GLU A 37 38.93 17.07 -6.47
N ALA A 38 39.14 17.82 -5.40
CA ALA A 38 38.13 18.09 -4.37
C ALA A 38 37.07 19.06 -4.92
N PRO A 39 35.76 18.74 -4.82
CA PRO A 39 34.73 19.69 -5.16
C PRO A 39 34.66 20.80 -4.10
N SER A 40 34.85 22.04 -4.56
CA SER A 40 34.68 23.26 -3.78
C SER A 40 33.19 23.43 -3.41
N ALA A 41 32.89 23.36 -2.11
CA ALA A 41 31.55 23.59 -1.58
C ALA A 41 31.25 25.10 -1.57
N SER A 42 30.38 25.55 -2.49
CA SER A 42 29.75 26.87 -2.41
C SER A 42 28.44 26.76 -1.62
N THR A 43 28.48 27.29 -0.40
CA THR A 43 27.33 27.49 0.47
C THR A 43 26.36 28.51 -0.16
N PRO A 44 25.08 28.18 -0.42
CA PRO A 44 24.09 29.18 -0.76
C PRO A 44 23.69 29.97 0.49
N ALA A 45 23.79 31.29 0.41
CA ALA A 45 23.34 32.22 1.44
C ALA A 45 21.83 32.07 1.67
N ALA A 46 21.44 31.86 2.92
CA ALA A 46 20.06 31.90 3.37
C ALA A 46 19.55 33.36 3.32
N THR A 47 18.62 33.65 2.41
CA THR A 47 17.84 34.89 2.45
C THR A 47 16.61 34.67 3.30
N THR A 48 16.66 35.21 4.52
CA THR A 48 15.53 35.38 5.43
C THR A 48 14.49 36.33 4.82
N PRO A 49 13.23 35.92 4.60
CA PRO A 49 12.16 36.86 4.29
C PRO A 49 11.70 37.55 5.58
N ALA A 50 11.65 38.87 5.54
CA ALA A 50 11.09 39.72 6.58
C ALA A 50 9.60 39.40 6.80
N ALA A 51 9.21 39.28 8.06
CA ALA A 51 7.83 39.15 8.48
C ALA A 51 7.17 40.53 8.47
N ASP A 52 6.33 40.80 7.47
CA ASP A 52 5.38 41.91 7.52
C ASP A 52 4.14 41.46 8.32
N SER A 53 3.93 42.14 9.45
CA SER A 53 2.71 42.08 10.24
C SER A 53 1.57 42.83 9.54
N PRO A 54 0.39 42.21 9.35
CA PRO A 54 -0.85 42.97 9.17
C PRO A 54 -1.55 43.15 10.51
N ALA A 55 -1.95 44.40 10.75
CA ALA A 55 -2.73 44.85 11.88
C ALA A 55 -4.06 44.08 12.03
N ALA A 56 -4.36 43.71 13.27
CA ALA A 56 -5.65 43.18 13.68
C ALA A 56 -6.75 44.24 13.46
N SER A 57 -7.73 43.92 12.62
CA SER A 57 -9.02 44.62 12.58
C SER A 57 -10.07 43.71 13.22
N THR A 58 -10.67 44.24 14.27
CA THR A 58 -11.70 43.64 15.12
C THR A 58 -13.04 43.60 14.36
N PRO A 59 -13.71 42.44 14.22
CA PRO A 59 -15.13 42.42 13.86
C PRO A 59 -16.00 42.37 15.11
N ALA A 60 -16.95 43.29 15.18
CA ALA A 60 -17.99 43.33 16.20
C ALA A 60 -18.91 42.10 16.10
N THR A 61 -18.97 41.31 17.17
CA THR A 61 -19.97 40.25 17.37
C THR A 61 -21.27 40.85 17.88
N THR A 62 -22.32 40.80 17.06
CA THR A 62 -23.71 40.91 17.52
C THR A 62 -24.33 39.50 17.44
N SER A 63 -24.58 38.90 18.61
CA SER A 63 -25.40 37.69 18.75
C SER A 63 -26.77 38.09 19.28
N PRO A 64 -27.88 37.73 18.61
CA PRO A 64 -29.18 37.67 19.25
C PRO A 64 -29.32 36.33 20.00
N SER A 65 -29.58 36.47 21.30
CA SER A 65 -30.03 35.42 22.21
C SER A 65 -31.36 34.84 21.73
N ILE A 66 -31.42 33.51 21.58
CA ILE A 66 -32.67 32.75 21.47
C ILE A 66 -32.69 31.71 22.59
N THR A 67 -33.58 31.97 23.55
CA THR A 67 -33.97 31.14 24.68
C THR A 67 -34.63 29.84 24.21
N PRO A 68 -34.19 28.66 24.67
CA PRO A 68 -34.98 27.44 24.56
C PRO A 68 -35.87 27.29 25.79
N THR A 69 -37.18 27.27 25.57
CA THR A 69 -38.20 26.99 26.59
C THR A 69 -38.18 25.50 26.95
N ASN A 70 -37.89 25.21 28.21
CA ASN A 70 -38.12 23.91 28.83
C ASN A 70 -39.63 23.62 28.92
N THR A 71 -40.05 22.41 28.55
CA THR A 71 -41.23 21.78 29.16
C THR A 71 -40.96 20.30 29.45
N PRO A 72 -41.34 19.80 30.64
CA PRO A 72 -40.99 18.48 31.12
C PRO A 72 -42.07 17.45 30.77
N ASN A 73 -41.68 16.23 30.41
CA ASN A 73 -42.58 15.08 30.46
C ASN A 73 -41.84 13.87 31.02
N THR A 74 -42.24 13.48 32.23
CA THR A 74 -42.08 12.14 32.81
C THR A 74 -43.39 11.84 33.52
N PRO A 75 -43.96 10.64 33.35
CA PRO A 75 -43.96 9.73 34.50
C PRO A 75 -43.71 8.25 34.15
N ALA A 76 -42.80 7.67 34.95
CA ALA A 76 -42.81 6.36 35.60
C ALA A 76 -43.55 5.15 34.98
N SER A 77 -42.83 4.03 34.83
CA SER A 77 -43.07 2.82 35.64
C SER A 77 -41.91 1.81 35.50
N THR A 78 -41.63 1.16 36.63
CA THR A 78 -40.62 0.17 37.00
C THR A 78 -41.01 -1.27 36.56
N PRO A 79 -40.38 -2.36 37.05
CA PRO A 79 -39.07 -2.90 36.67
C PRO A 79 -39.18 -4.41 36.29
N ASP A 80 -38.28 -4.95 35.46
CA ASP A 80 -38.14 -6.42 35.38
C ASP A 80 -36.70 -6.89 35.44
N THR A 81 -36.50 -7.80 36.39
CA THR A 81 -35.27 -8.47 36.78
C THR A 81 -35.13 -9.74 35.96
N PRO A 82 -33.99 -10.05 35.31
CA PRO A 82 -33.77 -11.38 34.78
C PRO A 82 -33.24 -12.30 35.89
N ALA A 83 -34.01 -13.35 36.15
CA ALA A 83 -33.65 -14.42 37.07
C ALA A 83 -32.46 -15.25 36.56
N SER A 84 -31.65 -15.65 37.52
CA SER A 84 -30.61 -16.68 37.44
C SER A 84 -31.24 -18.06 37.20
N SER A 85 -30.69 -18.83 36.27
CA SER A 85 -30.87 -20.28 36.21
C SER A 85 -29.54 -20.98 35.97
N THR A 86 -29.20 -21.81 36.94
CA THR A 86 -28.06 -22.74 37.08
C THR A 86 -28.16 -23.96 36.14
N PRO A 87 -27.11 -24.81 36.08
CA PRO A 87 -26.73 -25.56 34.88
C PRO A 87 -27.35 -26.96 34.82
N VAL A 88 -27.53 -27.47 33.59
CA VAL A 88 -27.86 -28.88 33.35
C VAL A 88 -26.59 -29.62 32.94
N THR A 89 -26.15 -30.51 33.83
CA THR A 89 -25.20 -31.59 33.54
C THR A 89 -26.00 -32.80 33.06
N ALA A 90 -25.63 -33.38 31.91
CA ALA A 90 -26.06 -34.74 31.56
C ALA A 90 -24.95 -35.46 30.79
N ASP A 91 -24.81 -36.71 31.20
CA ASP A 91 -23.79 -37.75 31.03
C ASP A 91 -23.62 -38.30 29.59
N PRO A 92 -22.50 -38.96 29.24
CA PRO A 92 -22.25 -39.53 27.91
C PRO A 92 -22.67 -41.00 27.82
N GLY A 93 -23.44 -41.35 26.78
CA GLY A 93 -23.81 -42.73 26.46
C GLY A 93 -23.89 -42.98 24.95
N THR A 94 -22.87 -43.62 24.40
CA THR A 94 -22.82 -44.34 23.11
C THR A 94 -23.63 -45.65 23.16
N PRO A 95 -23.74 -46.46 22.08
CA PRO A 95 -24.01 -46.19 20.65
C PRO A 95 -25.12 -47.13 20.08
N ALA A 96 -25.86 -46.76 19.02
CA ALA A 96 -26.52 -47.77 18.16
C ALA A 96 -27.04 -47.24 16.81
N SER A 97 -26.73 -48.05 15.78
CA SER A 97 -27.52 -48.40 14.59
C SER A 97 -27.79 -47.37 13.47
N ASN A 98 -27.14 -47.66 12.33
CA ASN A 98 -27.56 -47.32 10.96
C ASN A 98 -29.07 -47.46 10.72
N PRO A 99 -29.65 -46.50 9.96
CA PRO A 99 -30.67 -46.82 8.98
C PRO A 99 -30.09 -46.67 7.57
N SER A 100 -29.99 -47.81 6.90
CA SER A 100 -29.89 -47.93 5.46
C SER A 100 -31.11 -47.30 4.76
N GLY A 101 -30.87 -46.62 3.64
CA GLY A 101 -31.84 -46.54 2.55
C GLY A 101 -32.73 -45.30 2.52
N ALA A 102 -32.20 -44.18 2.03
CA ALA A 102 -33.00 -43.15 1.39
C ALA A 102 -32.43 -42.88 -0.01
N SER A 103 -33.18 -43.28 -1.03
CA SER A 103 -32.90 -43.00 -2.44
C SER A 103 -32.80 -41.50 -2.66
N ALA A 104 -31.67 -41.04 -3.22
CA ALA A 104 -31.44 -39.63 -3.53
C ALA A 104 -32.55 -39.10 -4.47
N PRO A 105 -33.20 -37.97 -4.16
CA PRO A 105 -34.13 -37.32 -5.06
C PRO A 105 -33.39 -36.90 -6.33
N GLY A 106 -34.07 -37.03 -7.47
CA GLY A 106 -33.53 -36.94 -8.83
C GLY A 106 -32.51 -35.83 -9.06
N GLY A 107 -31.43 -36.19 -9.78
CA GLY A 107 -30.36 -35.30 -10.17
C GLY A 107 -30.91 -34.05 -10.84
N ALA A 108 -30.80 -32.92 -10.14
CA ALA A 108 -30.99 -31.61 -10.72
C ALA A 108 -30.02 -31.51 -11.89
N SER A 109 -30.55 -31.47 -13.11
CA SER A 109 -29.79 -31.27 -14.33
C SER A 109 -28.95 -30.01 -14.14
N ARG A 110 -27.62 -30.18 -14.09
CA ARG A 110 -26.67 -29.07 -14.01
C ARG A 110 -27.05 -28.08 -15.12
N PRO A 111 -27.33 -26.80 -14.82
CA PRO A 111 -27.70 -25.84 -15.84
C PRO A 111 -26.66 -25.88 -16.95
N ALA A 112 -27.13 -25.99 -18.19
CA ALA A 112 -26.26 -26.04 -19.35
C ALA A 112 -25.32 -24.83 -19.30
N ALA A 113 -24.01 -25.09 -19.36
CA ALA A 113 -23.01 -24.04 -19.27
C ALA A 113 -23.33 -22.97 -20.32
N SER A 114 -23.66 -21.77 -19.88
CA SER A 114 -23.89 -20.64 -20.79
C SER A 114 -22.66 -20.48 -21.67
N ALA A 115 -22.85 -20.38 -22.99
CA ALA A 115 -21.76 -20.19 -23.93
C ALA A 115 -21.01 -18.90 -23.55
N CYS A 116 -19.77 -19.04 -23.07
CA CYS A 116 -18.91 -17.91 -22.79
C CYS A 116 -18.36 -17.39 -24.11
N THR A 117 -18.64 -16.13 -24.44
CA THR A 117 -18.09 -15.43 -25.62
C THR A 117 -16.92 -14.59 -25.17
N SER A 118 -15.79 -14.69 -25.87
CA SER A 118 -14.60 -13.90 -25.52
C SER A 118 -14.84 -12.41 -25.69
N GLY A 119 -14.43 -11.62 -24.70
CA GLY A 119 -14.61 -10.16 -24.72
C GLY A 119 -14.36 -9.52 -23.36
N PHE A 120 -14.83 -8.29 -23.24
CA PHE A 120 -14.84 -7.51 -22.01
C PHE A 120 -16.27 -7.17 -21.64
N THR A 121 -16.56 -7.12 -20.34
CA THR A 121 -17.87 -6.78 -19.80
C THR A 121 -17.74 -5.91 -18.56
N THR A 122 -18.65 -4.95 -18.39
CA THR A 122 -18.81 -4.20 -17.13
C THR A 122 -19.88 -4.81 -16.22
N ASP A 123 -20.57 -5.85 -16.68
CA ASP A 123 -21.48 -6.66 -15.87
C ASP A 123 -20.72 -7.85 -15.26
N VAL A 124 -20.57 -7.81 -13.94
CA VAL A 124 -19.89 -8.85 -13.14
C VAL A 124 -20.55 -10.23 -13.30
N THR A 125 -21.86 -10.28 -13.56
CA THR A 125 -22.60 -11.53 -13.73
C THR A 125 -22.41 -12.15 -15.11
N ALA A 126 -22.01 -11.34 -16.10
CA ALA A 126 -21.69 -11.80 -17.44
C ALA A 126 -20.24 -12.27 -17.59
N ALA A 127 -19.39 -12.03 -16.58
CA ALA A 127 -18.01 -12.47 -16.59
C ALA A 127 -17.94 -14.01 -16.53
N CYS A 128 -17.13 -14.62 -17.39
CA CYS A 128 -17.09 -16.07 -17.51
C CYS A 128 -15.75 -16.58 -18.03
N TRP A 129 -15.48 -17.85 -17.74
CA TRP A 129 -14.31 -18.58 -18.22
C TRP A 129 -14.72 -20.01 -18.62
N ASN A 130 -14.38 -20.45 -19.83
CA ASN A 130 -14.55 -21.84 -20.27
C ASN A 130 -13.27 -22.46 -20.86
N GLY A 131 -12.09 -21.96 -20.45
CA GLY A 131 -10.78 -22.39 -20.94
C GLY A 131 -10.35 -21.60 -22.17
N ASN A 132 -11.14 -21.69 -23.25
CA ASN A 132 -10.80 -21.06 -24.53
C ASN A 132 -11.43 -19.67 -24.70
N ASN A 133 -12.58 -19.42 -24.07
CA ASN A 133 -13.29 -18.15 -24.11
C ASN A 133 -13.43 -17.52 -22.73
N HIS A 134 -13.22 -16.20 -22.73
CA HIS A 134 -13.03 -15.39 -21.55
C HIS A 134 -13.82 -14.11 -21.72
N ASN A 135 -14.89 -13.91 -20.94
CA ASN A 135 -15.54 -12.61 -20.85
C ASN A 135 -15.03 -11.93 -19.58
N ILE A 136 -14.09 -11.01 -19.74
CA ILE A 136 -13.32 -10.46 -18.63
C ILE A 136 -14.07 -9.27 -18.05
N TYR A 137 -14.28 -9.28 -16.74
CA TYR A 137 -14.84 -8.13 -16.06
C TYR A 137 -13.83 -6.99 -16.03
N VAL A 138 -14.28 -5.81 -16.44
CA VAL A 138 -13.55 -4.54 -16.40
C VAL A 138 -14.48 -3.45 -15.84
N TYR A 139 -13.92 -2.39 -15.26
CA TYR A 139 -14.72 -1.24 -14.82
C TYR A 139 -15.17 -0.40 -16.01
N GLU A 140 -14.28 -0.23 -16.98
CA GLU A 140 -14.51 0.49 -18.22
C GLU A 140 -14.04 -0.37 -19.41
N ILE A 141 -14.84 -0.43 -20.48
CA ILE A 141 -14.47 -1.22 -21.67
C ILE A 141 -13.18 -0.65 -22.27
N PRO A 142 -12.12 -1.47 -22.43
CA PRO A 142 -10.82 -0.95 -22.85
C PRO A 142 -10.86 -0.43 -24.29
N LYS A 143 -10.29 0.75 -24.48
CA LYS A 143 -9.97 1.30 -25.80
C LYS A 143 -8.68 0.70 -26.34
N THR A 144 -7.71 0.48 -25.46
CA THR A 144 -6.40 -0.07 -25.79
C THR A 144 -6.16 -1.36 -25.02
N VAL A 145 -5.85 -2.45 -25.73
CA VAL A 145 -5.48 -3.74 -25.13
C VAL A 145 -3.99 -3.96 -25.35
N ILE A 146 -3.23 -4.08 -24.26
CA ILE A 146 -1.81 -4.43 -24.33
C ILE A 146 -1.71 -5.94 -24.57
N ALA A 147 -0.89 -6.36 -25.52
CA ALA A 147 -0.69 -7.78 -25.78
C ALA A 147 -0.03 -8.47 -24.57
N ALA A 148 -0.51 -9.66 -24.20
CA ALA A 148 0.10 -10.46 -23.14
C ALA A 148 1.59 -10.71 -23.39
N ASN A 149 2.38 -10.77 -22.33
CA ASN A 149 3.84 -10.93 -22.38
C ASN A 149 4.59 -9.81 -23.11
N THR A 150 3.99 -8.62 -23.30
CA THR A 150 4.70 -7.47 -23.86
C THR A 150 5.86 -7.05 -22.95
N ILE A 151 7.02 -6.77 -23.55
CA ILE A 151 8.18 -6.20 -22.88
C ILE A 151 8.34 -4.75 -23.34
N ILE A 152 8.16 -3.81 -22.41
CA ILE A 152 8.41 -2.38 -22.63
C ILE A 152 9.93 -2.16 -22.57
N ARG A 153 10.55 -1.99 -23.74
CA ARG A 153 12.02 -1.86 -23.90
C ARG A 153 12.50 -0.42 -23.97
N GLU A 154 11.60 0.50 -24.26
CA GLU A 154 11.87 1.93 -24.40
C GLU A 154 10.87 2.74 -23.57
N ASN A 155 11.19 4.02 -23.36
CA ASN A 155 10.31 4.91 -22.62
C ASN A 155 8.94 4.97 -23.30
N THR A 156 7.91 4.62 -22.54
CA THR A 156 6.53 4.48 -23.03
C THR A 156 5.61 5.29 -22.14
N THR A 157 4.65 5.96 -22.77
CA THR A 157 3.65 6.76 -22.06
C THR A 157 2.25 6.23 -22.36
N TRP A 158 1.46 6.00 -21.30
CA TRP A 158 0.04 5.71 -21.38
C TRP A 158 -0.74 6.99 -21.06
N THR A 159 -1.49 7.46 -22.05
CA THR A 159 -2.17 8.77 -22.05
C THR A 159 -3.66 8.62 -21.81
N ALA A 160 -4.31 9.66 -21.28
CA ALA A 160 -5.76 9.64 -21.08
C ALA A 160 -6.54 9.43 -22.40
N GLU A 161 -6.07 9.98 -23.51
CA GLU A 161 -6.71 9.87 -24.83
C GLU A 161 -6.87 8.42 -25.30
N ASN A 162 -5.92 7.55 -24.95
CA ASN A 162 -5.90 6.15 -25.36
C ASN A 162 -6.46 5.20 -24.29
N SER A 163 -6.86 5.74 -23.14
CA SER A 163 -7.47 4.98 -22.06
C SER A 163 -8.97 4.69 -22.34
N PRO A 164 -9.57 3.66 -21.71
CA PRO A 164 -8.96 2.73 -20.76
C PRO A 164 -7.98 1.74 -21.40
N TYR A 165 -6.89 1.46 -20.69
CA TYR A 165 -5.94 0.41 -21.03
C TYR A 165 -6.30 -0.87 -20.29
N TYR A 166 -6.36 -2.00 -20.99
CA TYR A 166 -6.35 -3.32 -20.35
C TYR A 166 -4.97 -3.97 -20.47
N VAL A 167 -4.43 -4.38 -19.32
CA VAL A 167 -3.09 -4.89 -19.15
C VAL A 167 -3.17 -6.33 -18.62
N PRO A 168 -3.08 -7.34 -19.51
CA PRO A 168 -3.12 -8.73 -19.09
C PRO A 168 -1.83 -9.13 -18.36
N SER A 169 -1.83 -10.34 -17.80
CA SER A 169 -0.63 -10.96 -17.22
C SER A 169 0.63 -10.96 -18.12
N GLY A 170 1.79 -10.98 -17.46
CA GLY A 170 3.09 -11.20 -18.09
C GLY A 170 3.79 -9.96 -18.66
N ILE A 171 3.24 -8.76 -18.48
CA ILE A 171 3.92 -7.53 -18.94
C ILE A 171 5.19 -7.30 -18.14
N GLN A 172 6.25 -6.88 -18.83
CA GLN A 172 7.54 -6.54 -18.23
C GLN A 172 8.00 -5.16 -18.64
N ILE A 173 8.65 -4.44 -17.72
CA ILE A 173 9.38 -3.22 -18.01
C ILE A 173 10.86 -3.53 -17.92
N ALA A 174 11.56 -3.39 -19.05
CA ALA A 174 12.99 -3.68 -19.12
C ALA A 174 13.79 -2.70 -18.27
N ALA A 175 14.98 -3.13 -17.84
CA ALA A 175 15.94 -2.23 -17.21
C ALA A 175 16.22 -1.01 -18.13
N ASN A 176 16.32 0.17 -17.52
CA ASN A 176 16.49 1.46 -18.20
C ASN A 176 15.30 1.95 -19.04
N ALA A 177 14.18 1.23 -19.09
CA ALA A 177 12.92 1.73 -19.64
C ALA A 177 12.07 2.40 -18.54
N THR A 178 11.32 3.44 -18.93
CA THR A 178 10.31 4.07 -18.07
C THR A 178 8.92 3.87 -18.66
N LEU A 179 7.98 3.36 -17.86
CA LEU A 179 6.55 3.46 -18.14
C LEU A 179 5.98 4.66 -17.37
N THR A 180 5.43 5.63 -18.10
CA THR A 180 4.71 6.76 -17.53
C THR A 180 3.21 6.58 -17.75
N ILE A 181 2.42 6.69 -16.69
CA ILE A 181 0.95 6.73 -16.73
C ILE A 181 0.55 8.17 -16.38
N GLU A 182 -0.03 8.87 -17.35
CA GLU A 182 -0.36 10.29 -17.21
C GLU A 182 -1.65 10.54 -16.42
N ALA A 183 -1.84 11.79 -16.02
CA ALA A 183 -3.07 12.28 -15.41
C ALA A 183 -4.31 11.93 -16.24
N GLY A 184 -5.34 11.41 -15.55
CA GLY A 184 -6.60 10.99 -16.16
C GLY A 184 -6.57 9.66 -16.90
N ALA A 185 -5.41 9.01 -17.07
CA ALA A 185 -5.35 7.70 -17.69
C ALA A 185 -5.98 6.62 -16.79
N VAL A 186 -6.82 5.77 -17.38
CA VAL A 186 -7.39 4.58 -16.74
C VAL A 186 -6.63 3.34 -17.18
N VAL A 187 -6.13 2.57 -16.22
CA VAL A 187 -5.39 1.33 -16.43
C VAL A 187 -6.02 0.22 -15.60
N GLU A 188 -6.39 -0.85 -16.28
CA GLU A 188 -7.02 -2.02 -15.69
C GLU A 188 -6.14 -3.25 -15.86
N GLY A 189 -5.95 -4.01 -14.79
CA GLY A 189 -5.31 -5.31 -14.82
C GLY A 189 -6.32 -6.45 -14.73
N ASP A 190 -5.81 -7.68 -14.71
CA ASP A 190 -6.60 -8.86 -14.45
C ASP A 190 -7.24 -8.79 -13.05
N ARG A 191 -8.57 -8.87 -12.98
CA ARG A 191 -9.31 -8.80 -11.72
C ARG A 191 -9.66 -10.19 -11.19
N ILE A 192 -9.55 -10.35 -9.87
CA ILE A 192 -10.16 -11.47 -9.14
C ILE A 192 -11.67 -11.23 -9.11
N THR A 193 -12.39 -11.73 -10.10
CA THR A 193 -13.84 -11.81 -9.99
C THR A 193 -14.19 -13.19 -9.46
N GLY A 194 -14.72 -13.25 -8.25
CA GLY A 194 -15.30 -14.48 -7.70
C GLY A 194 -16.51 -14.90 -8.53
N CYS A 195 -16.26 -15.57 -9.64
CA CYS A 195 -17.30 -16.10 -10.51
C CYS A 195 -18.01 -17.24 -9.76
N ALA A 196 -19.21 -16.96 -9.25
CA ALA A 196 -20.00 -17.90 -8.46
C ALA A 196 -20.30 -19.23 -9.19
N THR A 197 -20.25 -19.22 -10.53
CA THR A 197 -20.49 -20.38 -11.40
C THR A 197 -19.23 -21.02 -11.94
N CYS A 198 -18.04 -20.49 -11.64
CA CYS A 198 -16.76 -21.05 -12.06
C CYS A 198 -16.41 -22.22 -11.13
N THR A 199 -17.19 -23.29 -11.20
CA THR A 199 -17.07 -24.51 -10.38
C THR A 199 -15.95 -25.45 -10.87
N GLY A 200 -14.87 -24.90 -11.42
CA GLY A 200 -13.67 -25.64 -11.79
C GLY A 200 -12.72 -25.74 -10.59
N GLU A 201 -12.22 -26.95 -10.32
CA GLU A 201 -11.33 -27.28 -9.21
C GLU A 201 -10.26 -26.19 -8.97
N GLY A 202 -10.36 -25.49 -7.85
CA GLY A 202 -9.27 -24.67 -7.32
C GLY A 202 -9.62 -23.24 -6.95
N GLY A 203 -10.82 -22.71 -7.27
CA GLY A 203 -11.16 -21.32 -6.93
C GLY A 203 -10.02 -20.37 -7.30
N GLN A 204 -9.37 -20.64 -8.44
CA GLN A 204 -8.06 -20.11 -8.75
C GLN A 204 -8.21 -18.61 -8.86
N GLN A 205 -7.64 -17.91 -7.87
CA GLN A 205 -7.53 -16.47 -7.87
C GLN A 205 -6.83 -16.10 -9.16
N ILE A 206 -7.55 -15.55 -10.13
CA ILE A 206 -6.95 -14.73 -11.17
C ILE A 206 -6.57 -13.43 -10.46
N GLY A 207 -5.55 -13.53 -9.60
CA GLY A 207 -4.90 -12.37 -9.04
C GLY A 207 -4.33 -11.59 -10.20
N ALA A 208 -4.49 -10.27 -10.16
CA ALA A 208 -3.69 -9.36 -10.95
C ALA A 208 -2.23 -9.80 -10.84
N THR A 209 -1.71 -10.52 -11.83
CA THR A 209 -0.29 -10.85 -11.83
C THR A 209 0.40 -9.51 -12.02
N PRO A 210 1.16 -9.04 -11.02
CA PRO A 210 1.75 -7.73 -11.13
C PRO A 210 2.66 -7.68 -12.35
N ILE A 211 2.74 -6.53 -13.02
CA ILE A 211 3.75 -6.35 -14.07
C ILE A 211 5.13 -6.52 -13.44
N THR A 212 6.04 -7.20 -14.13
CA THR A 212 7.41 -7.34 -13.64
C THR A 212 8.20 -6.10 -14.01
N ASN A 213 8.68 -5.35 -13.03
CA ASN A 213 9.37 -4.09 -13.26
C ASN A 213 10.87 -4.18 -12.92
N ALA A 214 11.72 -4.16 -13.95
CA ALA A 214 13.17 -3.99 -13.82
C ALA A 214 13.64 -2.54 -14.10
N GLY A 215 12.75 -1.68 -14.59
CA GLY A 215 13.00 -0.28 -14.91
C GLY A 215 12.28 0.68 -13.96
N VAL A 216 11.57 1.66 -14.51
CA VAL A 216 10.87 2.68 -13.72
C VAL A 216 9.39 2.71 -14.10
N VAL A 217 8.51 2.73 -13.10
CA VAL A 217 7.09 3.05 -13.28
C VAL A 217 6.81 4.39 -12.62
N LYS A 218 6.24 5.33 -13.39
CA LYS A 218 5.77 6.63 -12.89
C LYS A 218 4.28 6.77 -13.17
N VAL A 219 3.49 6.87 -12.12
CA VAL A 219 2.09 7.28 -12.21
C VAL A 219 2.05 8.74 -11.79
N GLN A 220 1.74 9.61 -12.75
CA GLN A 220 1.86 11.06 -12.62
C GLN A 220 0.50 11.71 -12.85
N GLY A 221 -0.41 11.50 -11.91
CA GLY A 221 -1.67 12.22 -11.89
C GLY A 221 -1.50 13.69 -11.53
N SER A 222 -2.63 14.38 -11.39
CA SER A 222 -2.69 15.73 -10.84
C SER A 222 -3.89 15.85 -9.92
N SER A 223 -3.91 16.86 -9.03
CA SER A 223 -5.06 17.12 -8.16
C SER A 223 -6.38 17.36 -8.91
N ALA A 224 -6.33 17.77 -10.18
CA ALA A 224 -7.51 17.96 -11.03
C ALA A 224 -7.92 16.70 -11.80
N ALA A 225 -6.98 15.76 -12.02
CA ALA A 225 -7.19 14.57 -12.82
C ALA A 225 -6.28 13.44 -12.31
N HIS A 226 -6.85 12.61 -11.44
CA HIS A 226 -6.15 11.44 -10.92
C HIS A 226 -5.97 10.40 -12.03
N ALA A 227 -4.83 9.70 -12.03
CA ALA A 227 -4.70 8.45 -12.78
C ALA A 227 -5.46 7.34 -12.04
N LYS A 228 -6.11 6.42 -12.76
CA LYS A 228 -6.93 5.37 -12.17
C LYS A 228 -6.30 4.01 -12.44
N LEU A 229 -6.01 3.25 -11.38
CA LEU A 229 -5.38 1.93 -11.45
C LEU A 229 -6.33 0.91 -10.81
N TYR A 230 -6.94 0.08 -11.64
CA TYR A 230 -7.93 -0.92 -11.21
C TYR A 230 -7.35 -2.33 -11.35
N GLY A 231 -7.09 -3.00 -10.23
CA GLY A 231 -6.46 -4.33 -10.26
C GLY A 231 -5.10 -4.34 -10.95
N PHE A 232 -4.38 -3.21 -11.01
CA PHE A 232 -3.11 -3.10 -11.72
C PHE A 232 -1.94 -3.14 -10.75
N GLY A 233 -1.34 -4.32 -10.56
CA GLY A 233 -0.18 -4.49 -9.67
C GLY A 233 1.15 -4.24 -10.37
N VAL A 234 2.15 -3.77 -9.63
CA VAL A 234 3.56 -3.70 -10.07
C VAL A 234 4.43 -4.51 -9.12
N SER A 235 5.20 -5.47 -9.60
CA SER A 235 6.20 -6.20 -8.80
C SER A 235 7.60 -5.81 -9.26
N ASN A 236 8.35 -5.16 -8.38
CA ASN A 236 9.69 -4.72 -8.70
C ASN A 236 10.69 -5.87 -8.58
N THR A 237 11.59 -6.00 -9.55
CA THR A 237 12.85 -6.76 -9.40
C THR A 237 13.89 -5.89 -8.69
N GLN A 238 15.09 -6.41 -8.40
CA GLN A 238 16.10 -5.75 -7.55
C GLN A 238 16.51 -4.31 -7.96
N SER A 239 16.25 -3.88 -9.21
CA SER A 239 16.60 -2.56 -9.74
C SER A 239 15.40 -1.65 -10.00
N GLY A 240 14.17 -2.15 -9.84
CA GLY A 240 12.96 -1.43 -10.22
C GLY A 240 12.58 -0.33 -9.22
N SER A 241 12.06 0.80 -9.71
CA SER A 241 11.46 1.83 -8.85
C SER A 241 10.03 2.17 -9.27
N VAL A 242 9.18 2.50 -8.30
CA VAL A 242 7.78 2.88 -8.51
C VAL A 242 7.48 4.17 -7.78
N SER A 243 6.99 5.15 -8.52
CA SER A 243 6.46 6.40 -7.98
C SER A 243 5.01 6.55 -8.42
N ILE A 244 4.12 6.70 -7.46
CA ILE A 244 2.68 6.87 -7.65
C ILE A 244 2.26 8.16 -6.99
N GLN A 245 1.73 9.09 -7.77
CA GLN A 245 1.31 10.41 -7.30
C GLN A 245 -0.05 10.76 -7.90
N TYR A 246 -0.96 11.30 -7.08
CA TYR A 246 -2.31 11.69 -7.48
C TYR A 246 -3.05 10.58 -8.25
N ALA A 247 -3.14 9.40 -7.63
CA ALA A 247 -3.76 8.24 -8.25
C ALA A 247 -4.89 7.66 -7.41
N ASP A 248 -5.89 7.10 -8.07
CA ASP A 248 -6.95 6.30 -7.48
C ASP A 248 -6.66 4.82 -7.73
N LEU A 249 -6.26 4.11 -6.68
CA LEU A 249 -5.92 2.70 -6.69
C LEU A 249 -7.11 1.93 -6.11
N TYR A 250 -7.70 1.04 -6.90
CA TYR A 250 -8.78 0.17 -6.44
C TYR A 250 -8.45 -1.30 -6.69
N GLU A 251 -8.51 -2.12 -5.64
CA GLU A 251 -8.16 -3.55 -5.70
C GLU A 251 -6.76 -3.80 -6.31
N THR A 252 -5.90 -2.78 -6.25
CA THR A 252 -4.58 -2.79 -6.86
C THR A 252 -3.57 -3.33 -5.87
N PRO A 253 -2.82 -4.41 -6.19
CA PRO A 253 -1.69 -4.82 -5.37
C PRO A 253 -0.65 -3.69 -5.34
N LEU A 254 -0.37 -3.17 -4.15
CA LEU A 254 0.72 -2.21 -3.99
C LEU A 254 2.07 -2.89 -4.27
N PRO A 255 3.06 -2.14 -4.78
CA PRO A 255 4.34 -2.73 -5.11
C PRO A 255 5.02 -3.40 -3.92
N THR A 256 5.42 -4.66 -4.10
CA THR A 256 6.13 -5.45 -3.09
C THR A 256 7.60 -5.62 -3.45
N GLY A 257 8.48 -5.59 -2.45
CA GLY A 257 9.88 -5.96 -2.58
C GLY A 257 10.77 -5.18 -1.63
N SER A 258 11.54 -5.89 -0.78
CA SER A 258 12.31 -5.29 0.32
C SER A 258 13.42 -4.32 -0.11
N THR A 259 13.84 -4.36 -1.37
CA THR A 259 14.94 -3.51 -1.87
C THR A 259 14.47 -2.24 -2.55
N ASN A 260 13.17 -2.11 -2.86
CA ASN A 260 12.70 -1.10 -3.80
C ASN A 260 11.89 -0.03 -3.10
N LYS A 261 12.38 1.21 -3.19
CA LYS A 261 11.68 2.39 -2.71
C LYS A 261 10.33 2.54 -3.39
N LEU A 262 9.27 2.62 -2.59
CA LEU A 262 7.95 3.08 -3.03
C LEU A 262 7.82 4.57 -2.70
N VAL A 263 7.48 5.37 -3.70
CA VAL A 263 6.97 6.73 -3.47
C VAL A 263 5.48 6.71 -3.75
N LEU A 264 4.66 6.96 -2.74
CA LEU A 264 3.21 6.99 -2.82
C LEU A 264 2.71 8.29 -2.20
N LEU A 265 2.25 9.22 -3.02
CA LEU A 265 1.90 10.58 -2.60
C LEU A 265 0.50 10.98 -3.08
N ASP A 266 -0.25 11.68 -2.24
CA ASP A 266 -1.48 12.37 -2.63
C ASP A 266 -2.52 11.46 -3.33
N SER A 267 -2.55 10.17 -2.97
CA SER A 267 -3.31 9.14 -3.67
C SER A 267 -4.43 8.55 -2.82
N ARG A 268 -5.47 8.03 -3.46
CA ARG A 268 -6.56 7.27 -2.82
C ARG A 268 -6.34 5.78 -3.08
N VAL A 269 -6.32 4.97 -2.04
CA VAL A 269 -5.93 3.56 -2.07
C VAL A 269 -7.01 2.73 -1.37
N GLU A 270 -7.87 2.12 -2.17
CA GLU A 270 -9.02 1.37 -1.68
C GLU A 270 -8.88 -0.12 -1.98
N ARG A 271 -9.04 -0.94 -0.93
CA ARG A 271 -8.98 -2.40 -1.02
C ARG A 271 -7.70 -2.88 -1.70
N ALA A 272 -6.59 -2.18 -1.47
CA ALA A 272 -5.31 -2.53 -2.07
C ALA A 272 -4.64 -3.68 -1.30
N SER A 273 -4.09 -4.64 -2.04
CA SER A 273 -3.41 -5.83 -1.51
C SER A 273 -4.24 -6.63 -0.48
N VAL A 274 -5.56 -6.69 -0.68
CA VAL A 274 -6.46 -7.52 0.13
C VAL A 274 -7.02 -8.66 -0.71
N THR A 275 -7.24 -9.79 -0.06
CA THR A 275 -8.01 -10.90 -0.60
C THR A 275 -9.40 -10.86 0.01
N GLU A 276 -10.40 -11.11 -0.81
CA GLU A 276 -11.75 -11.32 -0.32
C GLU A 276 -12.02 -12.79 -0.09
N ASP A 277 -12.62 -13.09 1.06
CA ASP A 277 -13.04 -14.42 1.41
C ASP A 277 -14.52 -14.42 1.74
N MET A 278 -15.26 -15.22 0.99
CA MET A 278 -16.68 -15.46 1.20
C MET A 278 -16.82 -16.71 2.07
N THR A 279 -17.17 -16.54 3.34
CA THR A 279 -17.47 -17.66 4.25
C THR A 279 -18.92 -17.55 4.70
N ASN A 280 -19.74 -18.55 4.40
CA ASN A 280 -21.18 -18.58 4.74
C ASN A 280 -21.97 -17.34 4.25
N GLY A 281 -21.64 -16.82 3.07
CA GLY A 281 -22.29 -15.63 2.51
C GLY A 281 -21.84 -14.30 3.12
N VAL A 282 -20.97 -14.32 4.14
CA VAL A 282 -20.35 -13.12 4.71
C VAL A 282 -19.04 -12.85 3.98
N ARG A 283 -18.89 -11.62 3.50
CA ARG A 283 -17.66 -11.13 2.89
C ARG A 283 -16.70 -10.69 3.99
N SER A 284 -15.53 -11.30 4.02
CA SER A 284 -14.41 -10.90 4.87
C SER A 284 -13.23 -10.48 4.02
N LEU A 285 -12.45 -9.51 4.50
CA LEU A 285 -11.19 -9.11 3.87
C LEU A 285 -10.04 -9.71 4.67
N ARG A 286 -9.07 -10.28 3.99
CA ARG A 286 -7.82 -10.76 4.57
C ARG A 286 -6.63 -10.10 3.89
N SER A 287 -5.57 -9.86 4.65
CA SER A 287 -4.31 -9.37 4.11
C SER A 287 -3.13 -9.80 4.97
N TYR A 288 -1.97 -9.97 4.33
CA TYR A 288 -0.68 -10.19 4.98
C TYR A 288 0.15 -8.90 5.10
N GLY A 289 -0.43 -7.77 4.69
CA GLY A 289 0.24 -6.48 4.60
C GLY A 289 1.22 -6.36 3.43
N VAL A 290 1.69 -5.15 3.18
CA VAL A 290 2.55 -4.81 2.02
C VAL A 290 3.94 -4.44 2.48
N ASN A 291 4.95 -5.20 2.08
CA ASN A 291 6.35 -4.91 2.40
C ASN A 291 6.85 -3.71 1.59
N LEU A 292 7.04 -2.58 2.29
CA LEU A 292 7.71 -1.40 1.76
C LEU A 292 9.22 -1.67 1.72
N GLY A 293 9.83 -1.37 0.59
CA GLY A 293 11.29 -1.33 0.53
C GLY A 293 11.84 -0.16 1.35
N GLN A 294 13.12 -0.21 1.64
CA GLN A 294 13.81 0.82 2.42
C GLN A 294 13.67 2.21 1.77
N ASN A 295 13.66 3.26 2.59
CA ASN A 295 13.55 4.66 2.17
C ASN A 295 12.28 4.98 1.37
N SER A 296 11.20 4.23 1.61
CA SER A 296 9.88 4.50 1.01
C SER A 296 9.25 5.77 1.60
N ASP A 297 8.56 6.53 0.75
CA ASP A 297 7.85 7.74 1.13
C ASP A 297 6.35 7.54 0.87
N VAL A 298 5.56 7.50 1.94
CA VAL A 298 4.11 7.34 1.89
C VAL A 298 3.49 8.54 2.57
N GLU A 299 3.01 9.50 1.78
CA GLU A 299 2.47 10.75 2.33
C GLU A 299 1.16 11.21 1.72
N ARG A 300 0.29 11.81 2.54
CA ARG A 300 -0.95 12.46 2.10
C ARG A 300 -1.87 11.54 1.31
N ASN A 301 -1.85 10.25 1.62
CA ASN A 301 -2.72 9.26 0.98
C ASN A 301 -3.95 8.96 1.83
N THR A 302 -5.00 8.48 1.18
CA THR A 302 -6.19 7.93 1.84
C THR A 302 -6.23 6.42 1.62
N PHE A 303 -6.11 5.63 2.66
CA PHE A 303 -6.25 4.16 2.63
C PHE A 303 -7.61 3.76 3.19
N ILE A 304 -8.39 2.98 2.43
CA ILE A 304 -9.73 2.53 2.84
C ILE A 304 -9.83 1.03 2.64
N ASN A 305 -10.12 0.28 3.71
CA ASN A 305 -10.26 -1.18 3.65
C ASN A 305 -9.06 -1.88 2.97
N SER A 306 -7.87 -1.28 3.09
CA SER A 306 -6.65 -1.72 2.43
C SER A 306 -5.77 -2.51 3.39
N ALA A 307 -4.83 -3.26 2.83
CA ALA A 307 -3.75 -3.87 3.57
C ALA A 307 -2.92 -2.82 4.31
N GLY A 308 -2.50 -3.13 5.54
CA GLY A 308 -1.48 -2.39 6.26
C GLY A 308 -0.12 -2.45 5.57
N LEU A 309 0.77 -1.54 5.95
CA LEU A 309 2.12 -1.44 5.40
C LEU A 309 3.11 -2.08 6.38
N LEU A 310 4.00 -2.91 5.85
CA LEU A 310 5.13 -3.50 6.55
C LEU A 310 6.34 -2.64 6.22
N PHE A 311 6.93 -1.97 7.19
CA PHE A 311 7.95 -0.96 6.94
C PHE A 311 9.12 -1.09 7.91
N ASP A 312 10.26 -0.50 7.53
CA ASP A 312 11.39 -0.30 8.42
C ASP A 312 11.52 1.17 8.84
N THR A 313 12.45 1.44 9.76
CA THR A 313 12.64 2.79 10.30
C THR A 313 13.18 3.81 9.30
N THR A 314 13.57 3.38 8.09
CA THR A 314 14.07 4.29 7.05
C THR A 314 12.95 4.89 6.20
N SER A 315 11.73 4.36 6.33
CA SER A 315 10.57 4.82 5.58
C SER A 315 9.87 5.99 6.27
N THR A 316 9.30 6.89 5.47
CA THR A 316 8.45 8.00 5.91
C THR A 316 6.99 7.63 5.69
N ILE A 317 6.17 7.67 6.74
CA ILE A 317 4.72 7.45 6.67
C ILE A 317 4.02 8.62 7.35
N LYS A 318 3.64 9.63 6.58
CA LYS A 318 3.23 10.93 7.14
C LYS A 318 1.96 11.49 6.53
N ASN A 319 1.12 12.13 7.35
CA ASN A 319 -0.08 12.82 6.84
C ASN A 319 -1.04 11.91 6.06
N ASN A 320 -1.06 10.61 6.32
CA ASN A 320 -2.01 9.71 5.66
C ASN A 320 -3.28 9.56 6.48
N LEU A 321 -4.39 9.29 5.80
CA LEU A 321 -5.65 8.90 6.38
C LEU A 321 -5.83 7.38 6.21
N PHE A 322 -5.96 6.65 7.31
CA PHE A 322 -6.22 5.21 7.34
C PHE A 322 -7.63 4.95 7.87
N VAL A 323 -8.50 4.39 7.04
CA VAL A 323 -9.89 4.08 7.39
C VAL A 323 -10.12 2.58 7.30
N ASP A 324 -10.46 1.96 8.44
CA ASP A 324 -10.78 0.53 8.54
C ASP A 324 -9.76 -0.37 7.83
N MET A 325 -8.49 -0.25 8.20
CA MET A 325 -7.41 -1.04 7.59
C MET A 325 -7.58 -2.54 7.87
N VAL A 326 -7.43 -3.38 6.84
CA VAL A 326 -7.60 -4.85 6.93
C VAL A 326 -6.49 -5.50 7.74
N SER A 327 -5.31 -4.89 7.74
CA SER A 327 -4.21 -5.25 8.62
C SER A 327 -3.51 -3.99 9.15
N PRO A 328 -2.86 -4.05 10.32
CA PRO A 328 -2.19 -2.89 10.91
C PRO A 328 -0.95 -2.47 10.12
N LEU A 329 -0.55 -1.21 10.30
CA LEU A 329 0.82 -0.79 10.03
C LEU A 329 1.76 -1.59 10.93
N THR A 330 2.75 -2.26 10.34
CA THR A 330 3.63 -3.18 11.04
C THR A 330 5.08 -2.79 10.81
N ILE A 331 5.78 -2.42 11.88
CA ILE A 331 7.23 -2.27 11.77
C ILE A 331 7.91 -3.65 11.72
N THR A 332 8.74 -3.88 10.71
CA THR A 332 9.38 -5.18 10.47
C THR A 332 10.85 -5.22 10.84
N SER A 333 11.52 -4.07 10.82
CA SER A 333 12.92 -3.94 11.22
C SER A 333 13.21 -2.52 11.68
N ALA A 334 14.22 -2.38 12.54
CA ALA A 334 14.71 -1.09 12.98
C ALA A 334 16.18 -0.94 12.56
N ALA A 335 16.43 0.00 11.65
CA ALA A 335 17.77 0.32 11.23
C ALA A 335 18.53 0.97 12.39
N MET A 336 19.65 0.37 12.74
CA MET A 336 20.55 0.89 13.77
C MET A 336 21.54 1.86 13.11
N VAL A 337 21.60 3.07 13.64
CA VAL A 337 22.63 4.07 13.34
C VAL A 337 23.72 3.91 14.40
N TRP A 338 24.94 3.60 13.96
CA TRP A 338 26.11 3.59 14.84
C TRP A 338 26.76 4.97 14.83
N THR A 339 26.80 5.60 16.00
CA THR A 339 27.46 6.89 16.22
C THR A 339 28.79 6.63 16.94
N PRO A 340 29.94 6.76 16.25
CA PRO A 340 31.24 6.63 16.89
C PRO A 340 31.43 7.68 17.98
N ASP A 341 31.93 7.26 19.14
CA ASP A 341 32.55 8.15 20.10
C ASP A 341 33.98 8.45 19.62
N THR A 342 34.20 9.70 19.24
CA THR A 342 35.48 10.19 18.71
C THR A 342 36.62 10.16 19.73
N THR A 343 36.34 9.88 21.00
CA THR A 343 37.31 10.00 22.09
C THR A 343 37.85 8.65 22.55
N GLY A 344 37.17 7.52 22.27
CA GLY A 344 37.48 6.24 22.94
C GLY A 344 37.38 4.98 22.08
N GLY A 345 37.12 5.07 20.78
CA GLY A 345 36.89 3.88 19.95
C GLY A 345 35.62 3.09 20.31
N SER A 346 34.77 3.67 21.17
CA SER A 346 33.43 3.18 21.48
C SER A 346 32.41 3.82 20.54
N GLY A 347 31.13 3.43 20.63
CA GLY A 347 30.07 4.10 19.89
C GLY A 347 28.70 3.77 20.47
N THR A 348 27.75 4.66 20.28
CA THR A 348 26.36 4.43 20.67
C THR A 348 25.58 3.95 19.45
N THR A 349 24.67 3.00 19.67
CA THR A 349 23.70 2.64 18.64
C THR A 349 22.39 3.31 18.98
N SER A 350 21.85 4.06 18.03
CA SER A 350 20.52 4.63 18.11
C SER A 350 19.69 4.08 16.96
N TYR A 351 18.38 3.98 17.13
CA TYR A 351 17.52 3.64 16.00
C TYR A 351 17.28 4.88 15.16
N ALA A 352 17.29 4.73 13.84
CA ALA A 352 16.85 5.81 12.96
C ALA A 352 15.41 6.19 13.37
N PRO A 353 15.12 7.48 13.60
CA PRO A 353 13.76 7.89 13.93
C PRO A 353 12.89 7.60 12.71
N THR A 354 11.88 6.75 12.86
CA THR A 354 10.87 6.57 11.81
C THR A 354 9.91 7.74 11.87
N ALA A 355 9.63 8.36 10.73
CA ALA A 355 8.63 9.41 10.64
C ALA A 355 7.25 8.79 10.38
N VAL A 356 6.68 8.10 11.37
CA VAL A 356 5.26 7.71 11.37
C VAL A 356 4.47 8.77 12.12
N THR A 357 4.15 9.89 11.48
CA THR A 357 3.62 11.06 12.21
C THR A 357 2.52 11.78 11.45
N LEU A 358 1.70 12.54 12.18
CA LEU A 358 0.60 13.34 11.61
C LEU A 358 -0.40 12.51 10.81
N ASN A 359 -0.49 11.20 11.05
CA ASN A 359 -1.46 10.34 10.38
C ASN A 359 -2.82 10.41 11.09
N SER A 360 -3.88 10.04 10.40
CA SER A 360 -5.22 9.84 10.95
C SER A 360 -5.60 8.37 10.90
N PHE A 361 -5.95 7.78 12.05
CA PHE A 361 -6.45 6.41 12.15
C PHE A 361 -7.93 6.43 12.54
N LEU A 362 -8.80 6.05 11.61
CA LEU A 362 -10.25 6.04 11.80
C LEU A 362 -10.79 4.62 11.73
N PHE A 363 -11.63 4.29 12.72
CA PHE A 363 -12.36 3.03 12.79
C PHE A 363 -13.84 3.37 12.68
N LYS A 364 -14.53 2.80 11.70
CA LYS A 364 -15.93 3.15 11.42
C LYS A 364 -16.90 2.22 12.10
N THR A 365 -18.00 2.82 12.57
CA THR A 365 -19.17 2.09 13.04
C THR A 365 -19.80 1.32 11.89
N GLY A 366 -20.11 0.05 12.15
CA GLY A 366 -20.69 -0.83 11.13
C GLY A 366 -19.71 -1.33 10.08
N SER A 367 -18.41 -1.02 10.21
CA SER A 367 -17.40 -1.64 9.37
C SER A 367 -17.41 -3.16 9.55
N THR A 368 -17.41 -3.90 8.43
CA THR A 368 -17.29 -5.37 8.44
C THR A 368 -15.86 -5.82 8.73
N ASN A 369 -14.92 -4.89 8.79
CA ASN A 369 -13.54 -5.19 9.09
C ASN A 369 -13.34 -5.38 10.60
N ALA A 370 -13.09 -6.62 10.99
CA ALA A 370 -12.84 -7.00 12.38
C ALA A 370 -11.47 -6.54 12.89
N ASN A 371 -10.52 -6.20 12.01
CA ASN A 371 -9.23 -5.67 12.45
C ASN A 371 -9.45 -4.28 13.06
N ARG A 372 -9.12 -4.18 14.35
CA ARG A 372 -9.13 -2.93 15.08
C ARG A 372 -7.73 -2.53 15.56
N ILE A 373 -6.67 -3.12 15.02
CA ILE A 373 -5.30 -2.70 15.32
C ILE A 373 -4.83 -1.74 14.23
N ALA A 374 -4.36 -0.56 14.63
CA ALA A 374 -3.77 0.44 13.73
C ALA A 374 -2.27 0.19 13.52
N VAL A 375 -1.54 -0.06 14.61
CA VAL A 375 -0.07 -0.15 14.59
C VAL A 375 0.40 -1.32 15.45
N THR A 376 1.35 -2.08 14.93
CA THR A 376 2.01 -3.21 15.60
C THR A 376 3.49 -3.31 15.18
N MET A 377 4.20 -4.29 15.73
CA MET A 377 5.58 -4.63 15.40
C MET A 377 5.79 -6.13 15.31
N TYR A 378 6.75 -6.56 14.48
CA TYR A 378 7.18 -7.95 14.47
C TYR A 378 7.97 -8.33 15.72
N SER A 379 7.84 -9.61 16.12
CA SER A 379 8.66 -10.18 17.17
C SER A 379 10.14 -10.10 16.78
N GLY A 380 10.97 -9.57 17.68
CA GLY A 380 12.40 -9.42 17.44
C GLY A 380 12.83 -8.09 16.81
N VAL A 381 11.91 -7.18 16.47
CA VAL A 381 12.29 -5.79 16.14
C VAL A 381 13.09 -5.20 17.32
N GLY A 382 14.25 -4.61 17.00
CA GLY A 382 15.19 -4.09 17.99
C GLY A 382 16.19 -5.12 18.53
N CYS A 383 16.03 -6.41 18.25
CA CYS A 383 17.07 -7.41 18.51
C CYS A 383 17.97 -7.54 17.28
N SER A 384 19.28 -7.42 17.43
CA SER A 384 20.19 -7.77 16.34
C SER A 384 20.13 -9.29 16.11
N VAL A 385 20.16 -9.76 14.86
CA VAL A 385 20.13 -11.22 14.57
C VAL A 385 21.32 -11.95 15.22
N ALA A 386 22.44 -11.23 15.40
CA ALA A 386 23.65 -11.68 16.10
C ALA A 386 23.45 -11.86 17.63
N ALA A 387 22.40 -11.28 18.20
CA ALA A 387 22.02 -11.45 19.60
C ALA A 387 21.49 -12.87 19.85
N SER A 388 20.66 -13.40 18.94
CA SER A 388 19.87 -14.62 19.16
C SER A 388 20.66 -15.91 19.41
N THR A 389 21.94 -15.97 19.04
CA THR A 389 22.81 -17.14 19.26
C THR A 389 23.79 -16.97 20.42
N ALA A 390 23.97 -15.76 20.93
CA ALA A 390 24.77 -15.49 22.11
C ALA A 390 23.87 -15.50 23.35
N ALA A 391 23.92 -16.58 24.13
CA ALA A 391 23.27 -16.64 25.43
C ALA A 391 23.68 -15.40 26.27
N GLY A 392 22.74 -14.48 26.49
CA GLY A 392 22.97 -13.22 27.21
C GLY A 392 22.85 -11.93 26.39
N SER A 393 22.46 -12.00 25.12
CA SER A 393 22.25 -10.78 24.34
C SER A 393 21.05 -9.97 24.83
N THR A 394 21.27 -8.77 25.33
CA THR A 394 20.22 -7.83 25.70
C THR A 394 19.70 -7.12 24.45
N CYS A 395 18.44 -7.32 24.08
CA CYS A 395 17.82 -6.49 23.06
C CYS A 395 17.69 -5.06 23.61
N THR A 396 18.22 -4.08 22.89
CA THR A 396 18.02 -2.68 23.24
C THR A 396 16.56 -2.32 23.03
N PRO A 397 15.87 -1.78 24.05
CA PRO A 397 14.50 -1.31 23.88
C PRO A 397 14.41 -0.31 22.73
N PHE A 398 13.46 -0.52 21.84
CA PHE A 398 13.16 0.36 20.72
C PHE A 398 11.89 1.13 21.03
N VAL A 399 11.82 2.41 20.64
CA VAL A 399 10.59 3.21 20.74
C VAL A 399 10.21 3.67 19.35
N LEU A 400 9.05 3.23 18.87
CA LEU A 400 8.41 3.78 17.69
C LEU A 400 7.53 4.96 18.13
N ASP A 401 7.87 6.16 17.67
CA ASP A 401 7.06 7.34 17.95
C ASP A 401 5.99 7.52 16.85
N VAL A 402 4.73 7.30 17.23
CA VAL A 402 3.52 7.60 16.43
C VAL A 402 2.70 8.74 17.03
N SER A 403 3.29 9.51 17.96
CA SER A 403 2.65 10.67 18.55
C SER A 403 2.36 11.76 17.52
N ASN A 404 1.48 12.70 17.91
CA ASN A 404 0.92 13.70 17.02
C ASN A 404 0.18 13.06 15.84
N SER A 405 -0.47 11.91 16.07
CA SER A 405 -1.45 11.34 15.13
C SER A 405 -2.86 11.60 15.66
N TYR A 406 -3.82 11.70 14.76
CA TYR A 406 -5.24 11.78 15.08
C TYR A 406 -5.84 10.38 15.11
N TRP A 407 -6.61 10.06 16.15
CA TRP A 407 -7.14 8.71 16.37
C TRP A 407 -8.67 8.65 16.34
N GLY A 408 -9.34 9.73 15.93
CA GLY A 408 -10.78 9.90 16.13
C GLY A 408 -11.19 10.18 17.59
N THR A 409 -10.24 10.10 18.53
CA THR A 409 -10.44 10.27 19.97
C THR A 409 -9.14 10.71 20.65
N THR A 410 -9.25 11.31 21.83
CA THR A 410 -8.12 11.60 22.74
C THR A 410 -8.06 10.66 23.95
N ASN A 411 -8.97 9.68 24.02
CA ASN A 411 -9.00 8.69 25.11
C ASN A 411 -7.87 7.67 24.95
N ASN A 412 -6.84 7.78 25.79
CA ASN A 412 -5.67 6.90 25.77
C ASN A 412 -5.99 5.42 25.96
N THR A 413 -7.05 5.06 26.69
CA THR A 413 -7.46 3.65 26.84
C THR A 413 -7.96 3.07 25.52
N ILE A 414 -8.73 3.86 24.76
CA ILE A 414 -9.19 3.46 23.43
C ILE A 414 -7.99 3.35 22.49
N ILE A 415 -7.11 4.36 22.46
CA ILE A 415 -5.92 4.37 21.60
C ILE A 415 -5.01 3.17 21.92
N ALA A 416 -4.76 2.89 23.21
CA ALA A 416 -3.96 1.74 23.64
C ALA A 416 -4.53 0.41 23.14
N SER A 417 -5.86 0.27 23.05
CA SER A 417 -6.49 -0.95 22.49
C SER A 417 -6.29 -1.12 20.98
N ARG A 418 -5.83 -0.08 20.27
CA ARG A 418 -5.55 -0.07 18.83
C ARG A 418 -4.05 -0.25 18.53
N VAL A 419 -3.22 -0.41 19.55
CA VAL A 419 -1.76 -0.52 19.46
C VAL A 419 -1.31 -1.84 20.06
N VAL A 420 -0.42 -2.55 19.35
CA VAL A 420 0.19 -3.78 19.85
C VAL A 420 1.70 -3.60 19.99
N ASP A 421 2.17 -3.46 21.23
CA ASP A 421 3.58 -3.27 21.62
C ASP A 421 3.95 -4.10 22.86
N LYS A 422 5.13 -3.87 23.46
CA LYS A 422 5.59 -4.55 24.68
C LYS A 422 4.63 -4.49 25.86
N ASN A 423 3.81 -3.44 25.95
CA ASN A 423 2.88 -3.26 27.07
C ASN A 423 1.65 -4.16 26.92
N SER A 424 1.24 -4.42 25.67
CA SER A 424 0.15 -5.35 25.34
C SER A 424 0.61 -6.80 25.16
N ASN A 425 1.87 -7.02 24.79
CA ASN A 425 2.46 -8.33 24.52
C ASN A 425 3.92 -8.35 24.96
N VAL A 426 4.20 -9.05 26.06
CA VAL A 426 5.52 -9.16 26.69
C VAL A 426 6.61 -9.78 25.80
N ASN A 427 6.24 -10.43 24.68
CA ASN A 427 7.18 -11.00 23.72
C ASN A 427 7.68 -9.97 22.70
N LEU A 428 7.16 -8.73 22.72
CA LEU A 428 7.61 -7.64 21.89
C LEU A 428 8.60 -6.77 22.68
N ASN A 429 9.69 -6.35 22.05
CA ASN A 429 10.75 -5.57 22.70
C ASN A 429 10.58 -4.06 22.55
N GLY A 430 9.74 -3.63 21.60
CA GLY A 430 9.51 -2.23 21.30
C GLY A 430 8.32 -1.65 22.06
N GLU A 431 8.40 -0.36 22.36
CA GLU A 431 7.29 0.47 22.82
C GLU A 431 6.76 1.31 21.66
N ILE A 432 5.45 1.52 21.60
CA ILE A 432 4.84 2.45 20.64
C ILE A 432 4.32 3.64 21.42
N LYS A 433 4.94 4.81 21.20
CA LYS A 433 4.51 6.07 21.82
C LYS A 433 3.47 6.74 20.94
N TYR A 434 2.25 6.89 21.44
CA TYR A 434 1.13 7.52 20.71
C TYR A 434 0.64 8.83 21.34
N THR A 435 1.28 9.30 22.42
CA THR A 435 0.93 10.54 23.12
C THR A 435 1.95 11.66 22.86
N PRO A 436 1.50 12.92 22.65
CA PRO A 436 0.11 13.36 22.64
C PRO A 436 -0.63 12.91 21.37
N ALA A 437 -1.92 12.61 21.50
CA ALA A 437 -2.83 12.46 20.37
C ALA A 437 -3.30 13.84 19.90
N LEU A 438 -3.53 14.01 18.60
CA LEU A 438 -4.12 15.24 18.07
C LEU A 438 -5.63 15.28 18.38
N GLU A 439 -6.17 16.47 18.65
CA GLU A 439 -7.62 16.69 18.80
C GLU A 439 -8.35 16.72 17.46
N LYS A 440 -7.65 17.05 16.37
CA LYS A 440 -8.15 17.07 15.00
C LYS A 440 -7.07 16.58 14.02
N PRO A 441 -7.44 16.09 12.83
CA PRO A 441 -6.46 15.76 11.79
C PRO A 441 -5.52 16.94 11.51
N ASP A 442 -4.26 16.63 11.19
CA ASP A 442 -3.34 17.63 10.65
C ASP A 442 -3.89 18.19 9.32
N ALA A 443 -3.67 19.48 9.05
CA ALA A 443 -4.26 20.16 7.90
C ALA A 443 -3.80 19.61 6.54
N ALA A 444 -2.64 18.96 6.47
CA ALA A 444 -2.14 18.31 5.25
C ALA A 444 -2.66 16.87 5.10
N THR A 445 -3.35 16.31 6.11
CA THR A 445 -3.95 14.98 6.01
C THR A 445 -5.21 15.03 5.16
N PRO A 446 -5.41 14.10 4.21
CA PRO A 446 -6.64 14.03 3.44
C PRO A 446 -7.90 14.00 4.31
N VAL A 447 -8.95 14.65 3.81
CA VAL A 447 -10.25 14.66 4.47
C VAL A 447 -10.94 13.33 4.25
N ASP A 448 -11.50 12.78 5.32
CA ASP A 448 -12.36 11.61 5.24
C ASP A 448 -13.69 11.96 4.55
N ASN A 449 -13.90 11.37 3.38
CA ASN A 449 -15.10 11.52 2.56
C ASN A 449 -15.94 10.24 2.48
N THR A 450 -15.69 9.26 3.36
CA THR A 450 -16.44 7.99 3.37
C THR A 450 -17.90 8.15 3.79
N GLY A 451 -18.24 9.24 4.47
CA GLY A 451 -19.58 9.50 4.98
C GLY A 451 -19.97 8.64 6.19
N LEU A 452 -19.05 7.83 6.72
CA LEU A 452 -19.28 6.94 7.86
C LEU A 452 -18.90 7.61 9.19
N THR A 453 -19.65 7.31 10.26
CA THR A 453 -19.33 7.78 11.62
C THR A 453 -18.14 7.02 12.20
N ASN A 454 -17.33 7.70 13.01
CA ASN A 454 -16.23 7.07 13.75
C ASN A 454 -16.77 6.40 15.03
N ASP A 455 -16.18 5.24 15.38
CA ASP A 455 -16.42 4.48 16.61
C ASP A 455 -15.82 5.12 17.87
#